data_AF-A0A5E4BES5-F1
#
_entry.id   AF-A0A5E4BES5-F1
#
_cell.length_a   1.000
_cell.length_b   1.000
_cell.length_c   1.000
_cell.angle_alpha   90.00
_cell.angle_beta   90.00
_cell.angle_gamma   90.00
#
_symmetry.space_group_name_H-M   'P 1'
#
loop_
_entity.id
_entity.type
_entity.pdbx_description
1 polymer ?
#
loop_
_entity_poly.entity_id
_entity_poly.type
_entity_poly.pdbx_seq_one_letter_code
_entity_poly.pdbx_strand_id
1 'polypeptide(L)'
;MGLCFLVGSFQPLPPLQISEIVFVSICTSEFAMKVYVDPIDYWKDGYNILDVFILIILFIPYLLLKIKGIHYPYHNIAEGIQSLHILKLIPYSQGIRKLIIAMGQTVYTVASVLTLLFVLMYIFAILGFCLFGIVENGDLNNWGSLEVSFFTLFSLATVDGWTNLQEQLDMRNFTLSRVFTIAFILLASFIFLNMFVGVMIMHTEDSIKKFERELMLERQVTLMEEKQVILKRQQEEVDRLMKTQVPSPPVVSFRLQELYYEIVNVLCLMLEDLPKEKSQSLQRLEEK
;
A
#
# COMPACT_ATOMS: atom_id res chain seq x y z
N MET A 1 -7.51 53.23 -45.09
CA MET A 1 -7.69 51.77 -45.24
C MET A 1 -6.48 51.10 -44.62
N GLY A 2 -6.51 50.91 -43.30
CA GLY A 2 -5.33 50.51 -42.52
C GLY A 2 -5.56 50.84 -41.06
N LEU A 3 -6.07 49.85 -40.31
CA LEU A 3 -6.06 49.74 -38.83
C LEU A 3 -6.97 48.61 -38.28
N CYS A 4 -7.31 47.57 -39.07
CA CYS A 4 -8.20 46.47 -38.61
C CYS A 4 -7.54 45.08 -38.46
N PHE A 5 -6.20 44.96 -38.48
CA PHE A 5 -5.53 43.64 -38.50
C PHE A 5 -4.59 43.35 -37.32
N LEU A 6 -4.61 44.13 -36.24
CA LEU A 6 -3.78 43.91 -35.05
C LEU A 6 -4.59 43.80 -33.74
N VAL A 7 -5.70 43.07 -33.78
CA VAL A 7 -6.36 42.56 -32.57
C VAL A 7 -6.70 41.09 -32.82
N GLY A 8 -5.65 40.27 -32.91
CA GLY A 8 -5.77 38.82 -32.90
C GLY A 8 -6.15 38.33 -31.51
N SER A 9 -7.43 38.02 -31.32
CA SER A 9 -7.96 37.01 -30.39
C SER A 9 -7.27 36.93 -29.02
N PHE A 10 -7.45 37.93 -28.17
CA PHE A 10 -7.38 37.74 -26.72
C PHE A 10 -8.70 37.12 -26.26
N GLN A 11 -8.87 35.82 -26.54
CA GLN A 11 -10.02 35.07 -26.07
C GLN A 11 -9.80 34.84 -24.56
N PRO A 12 -10.63 35.40 -23.65
CA PRO A 12 -10.45 35.16 -22.23
C PRO A 12 -10.64 33.68 -21.94
N LEU A 13 -9.61 33.05 -21.40
CA LEU A 13 -9.66 31.67 -20.92
C LEU A 13 -10.83 31.57 -19.91
N PRO A 14 -11.72 30.55 -20.00
CA PRO A 14 -12.81 30.37 -19.03
C PRO A 14 -12.27 30.36 -17.59
N PRO A 15 -13.02 30.88 -16.59
CA PRO A 15 -12.56 31.04 -15.21
C PRO A 15 -12.08 29.73 -14.57
N LEU A 16 -12.56 28.59 -15.06
CA LEU A 16 -12.14 27.25 -14.66
C LEU A 16 -10.66 26.95 -15.00
N GLN A 17 -10.17 27.40 -16.14
CA GLN A 17 -8.78 27.17 -16.57
C GLN A 17 -7.78 27.98 -15.75
N ILE A 18 -8.17 29.18 -15.32
CA ILE A 18 -7.35 30.02 -14.46
C ILE A 18 -7.19 29.35 -13.09
N SER A 19 -8.27 28.80 -12.53
CA SER A 19 -8.22 28.03 -11.28
C SER A 19 -7.35 26.77 -11.41
N GLU A 20 -7.39 26.08 -12.55
CA GLU A 20 -6.57 24.89 -12.80
C GLU A 20 -5.07 25.22 -12.88
N ILE A 21 -4.70 26.30 -13.57
CA ILE A 21 -3.30 26.74 -13.67
C ILE A 21 -2.74 27.13 -12.29
N VAL A 22 -3.53 27.88 -11.51
CA VAL A 22 -3.14 28.29 -10.15
C VAL A 22 -2.96 27.06 -9.25
N PHE A 23 -3.85 26.08 -9.34
CA PHE A 23 -3.76 24.86 -8.55
C PHE A 23 -2.54 24.01 -8.91
N VAL A 24 -2.30 23.78 -10.21
CA VAL A 24 -1.12 23.05 -10.68
C VAL A 24 0.17 23.78 -10.29
N SER A 25 0.18 25.11 -10.37
CA SER A 25 1.29 25.95 -9.90
C SER A 25 1.58 25.74 -8.42
N ILE A 26 0.54 25.75 -7.56
CA ILE A 26 0.68 25.55 -6.11
C ILE A 26 1.19 24.14 -5.81
N CYS A 27 0.64 23.10 -6.46
CA CYS A 27 1.11 21.73 -6.27
C CYS A 27 2.55 21.53 -6.75
N THR A 28 2.94 22.19 -7.84
CA THR A 28 4.31 22.12 -8.38
C THR A 28 5.28 22.85 -7.46
N SER A 29 4.90 23.99 -6.88
CA SER A 29 5.75 24.71 -5.93
C SER A 29 5.89 23.99 -4.60
N GLU A 30 4.81 23.38 -4.09
CA GLU A 30 4.85 22.53 -2.90
C GLU A 30 5.78 21.33 -3.11
N PHE A 31 5.69 20.68 -4.27
CA PHE A 31 6.59 19.58 -4.64
C PHE A 31 8.05 20.04 -4.74
N ALA A 32 8.31 21.14 -5.45
CA ALA A 32 9.66 21.69 -5.58
C ALA A 32 10.27 22.05 -4.21
N MET A 33 9.46 22.59 -3.30
CA MET A 33 9.89 22.89 -1.93
C MET A 33 10.24 21.61 -1.15
N LYS A 34 9.42 20.57 -1.23
CA LYS A 34 9.67 19.29 -0.55
C LYS A 34 10.93 18.57 -1.07
N VAL A 35 11.15 18.59 -2.39
CA VAL A 35 12.34 17.99 -3.01
C VAL A 35 13.61 18.79 -2.70
N TYR A 36 13.51 20.11 -2.59
CA TYR A 36 14.67 20.96 -2.29
C TYR A 36 15.16 20.80 -0.85
N VAL A 37 14.23 20.59 0.11
CA VAL A 37 14.59 20.45 1.54
C VAL A 37 15.33 19.15 1.81
N ASP A 38 14.88 18.00 1.28
CA ASP A 38 15.50 16.69 1.52
C ASP A 38 15.60 15.81 0.26
N PRO A 39 16.54 16.08 -0.66
CA PRO A 39 16.56 15.45 -1.98
C PRO A 39 16.87 13.95 -1.98
N ILE A 40 17.40 13.37 -0.88
CA ILE A 40 17.76 11.95 -0.80
C ILE A 40 16.75 11.16 0.03
N ASP A 41 16.33 11.71 1.18
CA ASP A 41 15.35 11.03 2.03
C ASP A 41 13.93 11.13 1.46
N TYR A 42 13.63 12.17 0.66
CA TYR A 42 12.35 12.30 -0.05
C TYR A 42 12.02 11.10 -0.94
N TRP A 43 13.01 10.51 -1.62
CA TRP A 43 12.79 9.36 -2.52
C TRP A 43 12.70 8.01 -1.81
N LYS A 44 13.02 7.94 -0.51
CA LYS A 44 12.86 6.72 0.28
C LYS A 44 11.47 6.61 0.90
N ASP A 45 10.82 7.75 1.14
CA ASP A 45 9.47 7.79 1.70
C ASP A 45 8.41 7.46 0.64
N GLY A 46 7.70 6.34 0.82
CA GLY A 46 6.60 5.93 -0.07
C GLY A 46 5.47 6.96 -0.19
N TYR A 47 5.27 7.81 0.83
CA TYR A 47 4.32 8.91 0.82
C TYR A 47 4.66 10.00 -0.21
N ASN A 48 5.95 10.28 -0.37
CA ASN A 48 6.46 11.29 -1.27
C ASN A 48 6.44 10.81 -2.73
N ILE A 49 6.69 9.52 -2.96
CA ILE A 49 6.57 8.89 -4.29
C ILE A 49 5.13 8.93 -4.80
N LEU A 50 4.13 8.71 -3.94
CA LEU A 50 2.72 8.82 -4.32
C LEU A 50 2.34 10.26 -4.67
N ASP A 51 2.82 11.25 -3.91
CA ASP A 51 2.60 12.66 -4.20
C ASP A 51 3.21 13.05 -5.57
N VAL A 52 4.37 12.50 -5.94
CA VAL A 52 4.98 12.65 -7.29
C VAL A 52 4.09 12.04 -8.38
N PHE A 53 3.59 10.82 -8.17
CA PHE A 53 2.76 10.14 -9.16
C PHE A 53 1.44 10.89 -9.41
N ILE A 54 0.81 11.38 -8.35
CA ILE A 54 -0.37 12.24 -8.42
C ILE A 54 -0.05 13.55 -9.18
N LEU A 55 1.10 14.17 -8.92
CA LEU A 55 1.54 15.36 -9.64
C LEU A 55 1.73 15.10 -11.14
N ILE A 56 2.33 13.96 -11.52
CA ILE A 56 2.48 13.56 -12.92
C ILE A 56 1.12 13.40 -13.59
N ILE A 57 0.17 12.71 -12.95
CA ILE A 57 -1.19 12.52 -13.47
C ILE A 57 -1.89 13.87 -13.69
N LEU A 58 -1.73 14.81 -12.76
CA LEU A 58 -2.28 16.17 -12.86
C LEU A 58 -1.59 17.01 -13.95
N PHE A 59 -0.33 16.73 -14.25
CA PHE A 59 0.46 17.46 -15.24
C PHE A 59 0.18 17.01 -16.68
N ILE A 60 -0.17 15.74 -16.91
CA ILE A 60 -0.52 15.18 -18.23
C ILE A 60 -1.57 16.02 -19.00
N PRO A 61 -2.75 16.34 -18.46
CA PRO A 61 -3.77 17.13 -19.17
C PRO A 61 -3.29 18.56 -19.47
N TYR A 62 -2.49 19.16 -18.58
CA TYR A 62 -1.90 20.49 -18.79
C TYR A 62 -0.86 20.50 -19.92
N LEU A 63 0.01 19.48 -19.95
CA LEU A 63 1.01 19.31 -21.01
C LEU A 63 0.33 19.09 -22.36
N LEU A 64 -0.75 18.31 -22.40
CA LEU A 64 -1.54 18.06 -23.60
C LEU A 64 -2.20 19.33 -24.15
N LEU A 65 -2.66 20.22 -23.26
CA LEU A 65 -3.23 21.53 -23.63
C LEU A 65 -2.18 22.49 -24.20
N LYS A 66 -0.95 22.46 -23.66
CA LYS A 66 0.17 23.33 -24.09
C LYS A 66 0.80 22.89 -25.40
N ILE A 67 0.81 21.58 -25.71
CA ILE A 67 1.30 21.02 -26.98
C ILE A 67 0.29 21.27 -28.13
N LYS A 68 -0.90 21.80 -27.83
CA LYS A 68 -2.00 22.07 -28.78
C LYS A 68 -1.74 23.28 -29.71
N GLY A 69 -0.52 23.39 -30.24
CA GLY A 69 -0.18 24.19 -31.41
C GLY A 69 -0.20 23.32 -32.66
N ILE A 70 -1.31 23.38 -33.40
CA ILE A 70 -1.45 23.05 -34.83
C ILE A 70 -1.59 21.53 -35.17
N HIS A 71 -2.82 21.11 -35.47
CA HIS A 71 -3.23 19.84 -36.11
C HIS A 71 -2.91 18.52 -35.36
N TYR A 72 -3.84 18.07 -34.50
CA TYR A 72 -3.84 16.71 -33.95
C TYR A 72 -5.14 15.96 -34.30
N PRO A 73 -5.08 14.75 -34.89
CA PRO A 73 -6.26 13.96 -35.30
C PRO A 73 -7.00 13.25 -34.14
N TYR A 74 -6.63 13.49 -32.87
CA TYR A 74 -7.16 12.80 -31.68
C TYR A 74 -7.91 13.72 -30.71
N HIS A 75 -8.71 14.66 -31.22
CA HIS A 75 -9.44 15.63 -30.37
C HIS A 75 -10.31 14.94 -29.30
N ASN A 76 -10.94 13.81 -29.62
CA ASN A 76 -11.84 13.07 -28.73
C ASN A 76 -11.11 12.47 -27.50
N ILE A 77 -9.86 12.05 -27.68
CA ILE A 77 -9.05 11.48 -26.58
C ILE A 77 -8.61 12.60 -25.62
N ALA A 78 -8.26 13.77 -26.18
CA ALA A 78 -7.89 14.95 -25.39
C ALA A 78 -9.06 15.47 -24.54
N GLU A 79 -10.30 15.40 -25.05
CA GLU A 79 -11.52 15.72 -24.30
C GLU A 79 -11.77 14.74 -23.15
N GLY A 80 -11.55 13.43 -23.36
CA GLY A 80 -11.63 12.44 -22.30
C GLY A 80 -10.59 12.66 -21.20
N ILE A 81 -9.36 13.00 -21.57
CA ILE A 81 -8.27 13.34 -20.63
C ILE A 81 -8.61 14.58 -19.80
N GLN A 82 -9.38 15.53 -20.35
CA GLN A 82 -9.82 16.70 -19.61
C GLN A 82 -10.75 16.34 -18.42
N SER A 83 -11.54 15.26 -18.53
CA SER A 83 -12.36 14.75 -17.41
C SER A 83 -11.50 14.28 -16.22
N LEU A 84 -10.22 13.96 -16.43
CA LEU A 84 -9.31 13.60 -15.35
C LEU A 84 -8.98 14.76 -14.42
N HIS A 85 -9.36 16.00 -14.74
CA HIS A 85 -9.22 17.13 -13.83
C HIS A 85 -9.95 16.93 -12.48
N ILE A 86 -10.90 15.99 -12.39
CA ILE A 86 -11.58 15.64 -11.14
C ILE A 86 -10.67 14.88 -10.18
N LEU A 87 -9.61 14.23 -10.69
CA LEU A 87 -8.58 13.57 -9.88
C LEU A 87 -7.80 14.57 -9.01
N LYS A 88 -7.89 15.89 -9.25
CA LYS A 88 -7.33 16.93 -8.36
C LYS A 88 -7.92 16.91 -6.95
N LEU A 89 -9.04 16.23 -6.73
CA LEU A 89 -9.63 16.00 -5.41
C LEU A 89 -8.84 14.99 -4.57
N ILE A 90 -8.09 14.09 -5.21
CA ILE A 90 -7.29 13.04 -4.57
C ILE A 90 -6.23 13.62 -3.61
N PRO A 91 -5.36 14.57 -4.02
CA PRO A 91 -4.36 15.15 -3.12
C PRO A 91 -4.99 16.05 -2.03
N TYR A 92 -6.17 16.61 -2.26
CA TYR A 92 -6.84 17.49 -1.29
C TYR A 92 -7.48 16.71 -0.13
N SER A 93 -8.02 15.52 -0.41
CA SER A 93 -8.67 14.70 0.61
C SER A 93 -7.67 13.79 1.32
N GLN A 94 -7.39 14.11 2.58
CA GLN A 94 -6.58 13.26 3.45
C GLN A 94 -7.16 11.84 3.59
N GLY A 95 -8.49 11.67 3.48
CA GLY A 95 -9.15 10.37 3.52
C GLY A 95 -8.85 9.51 2.30
N ILE A 96 -8.91 10.08 1.09
CA ILE A 96 -8.63 9.36 -0.16
C ILE A 96 -7.14 8.96 -0.22
N ARG A 97 -6.24 9.86 0.21
CA ARG A 97 -4.80 9.57 0.28
C ARG A 97 -4.52 8.37 1.18
N LYS A 98 -5.09 8.33 2.39
CA LYS A 98 -4.95 7.18 3.31
C LYS A 98 -5.48 5.88 2.69
N LEU A 99 -6.62 5.94 2.00
CA LEU A 99 -7.19 4.76 1.33
C LEU A 99 -6.26 4.23 0.21
N ILE A 100 -5.74 5.11 -0.65
CA ILE A 100 -4.81 4.72 -1.72
C ILE A 100 -3.54 4.08 -1.14
N ILE A 101 -3.00 4.62 -0.05
CA ILE A 101 -1.82 4.07 0.62
C ILE A 101 -2.12 2.68 1.19
N ALA A 102 -3.26 2.52 1.85
CA ALA A 102 -3.70 1.22 2.39
C ALA A 102 -3.91 0.19 1.27
N MET A 103 -4.46 0.60 0.12
CA MET A 103 -4.59 -0.27 -1.05
C MET A 103 -3.24 -0.58 -1.69
N GLY A 104 -2.29 0.36 -1.71
CA GLY A 104 -0.94 0.12 -2.24
C GLY A 104 -0.19 -0.98 -1.49
N GLN A 105 -0.42 -1.10 -0.19
CA GLN A 105 0.17 -2.18 0.62
C GLN A 105 -0.31 -3.57 0.18
N THR A 106 -1.57 -3.72 -0.26
CA THR A 106 -2.09 -5.01 -0.75
C THR A 106 -1.62 -5.34 -2.16
N VAL A 107 -1.34 -4.32 -2.99
CA VAL A 107 -0.81 -4.51 -4.35
C VAL A 107 0.52 -5.26 -4.33
N TYR A 108 1.42 -4.97 -3.38
CA TYR A 108 2.71 -5.66 -3.31
C TYR A 108 2.55 -7.17 -3.07
N THR A 109 1.62 -7.56 -2.19
CA THR A 109 1.30 -8.97 -1.93
C THR A 109 0.76 -9.66 -3.18
N VAL A 110 -0.06 -8.97 -3.96
CA VAL A 110 -0.70 -9.51 -5.18
C VAL A 110 0.24 -9.52 -6.38
N ALA A 111 1.24 -8.62 -6.43
CA ALA A 111 2.15 -8.45 -7.56
C ALA A 111 2.95 -9.73 -7.90
N SER A 112 3.34 -10.50 -6.89
CA SER A 112 4.08 -11.76 -7.09
C SER A 112 3.27 -12.78 -7.90
N VAL A 113 1.95 -12.86 -7.68
CA VAL A 113 1.08 -13.79 -8.38
C VAL A 113 0.67 -13.25 -9.75
N LEU A 114 0.45 -11.93 -9.88
CA LEU A 114 0.24 -11.29 -11.18
C LEU A 114 1.44 -11.49 -12.12
N THR A 115 2.66 -11.50 -11.58
CA THR A 115 3.86 -11.81 -12.38
C THR A 115 3.82 -13.23 -12.92
N LEU A 116 3.41 -14.22 -12.11
CA LEU A 116 3.22 -15.60 -12.55
C LEU A 116 2.14 -15.69 -13.65
N LEU A 117 1.01 -14.99 -13.49
CA LEU A 117 -0.05 -14.93 -14.48
C LEU A 117 0.43 -14.29 -15.79
N PHE A 118 1.24 -13.22 -15.71
CA PHE A 118 1.82 -12.56 -16.88
C PHE A 118 2.74 -13.49 -17.68
N VAL A 119 3.56 -14.30 -17.00
CA VAL A 119 4.40 -15.32 -17.66
C VAL A 119 3.54 -16.39 -18.33
N LEU A 120 2.47 -16.86 -17.66
CA LEU A 120 1.52 -17.80 -18.26
C LEU A 120 0.88 -17.20 -19.52
N MET A 121 0.40 -15.96 -19.45
CA MET A 121 -0.18 -15.24 -20.58
C MET A 121 0.82 -15.09 -21.72
N TYR A 122 2.09 -14.78 -21.45
CA TYR A 122 3.11 -14.68 -22.50
C TYR A 122 3.32 -16.01 -23.26
N ILE A 123 3.39 -17.12 -22.53
CA ILE A 123 3.53 -18.46 -23.13
C ILE A 123 2.31 -18.76 -24.01
N PHE A 124 1.10 -18.54 -23.48
CA PHE A 124 -0.14 -18.78 -24.22
C PHE A 124 -0.35 -17.79 -25.37
N ALA A 125 0.20 -16.58 -25.30
CA ALA A 125 0.11 -15.57 -26.36
C ALA A 125 0.88 -16.04 -27.59
N ILE A 126 2.10 -16.55 -27.40
CA ILE A 126 2.89 -17.13 -28.49
C ILE A 126 2.20 -18.39 -29.04
N LEU A 127 1.71 -19.28 -28.17
CA LEU A 127 0.98 -20.48 -28.59
C LEU A 127 -0.26 -20.14 -29.43
N GLY A 128 -1.09 -19.21 -28.97
CA GLY A 128 -2.30 -18.82 -29.67
C GLY A 128 -2.01 -18.05 -30.96
N PHE A 129 -0.95 -17.23 -31.00
CA PHE A 129 -0.46 -16.63 -32.24
C PHE A 129 -0.03 -17.69 -33.25
N CYS A 130 0.72 -18.72 -32.82
CA CYS A 130 1.15 -19.82 -33.70
C CYS A 130 -0.01 -20.72 -34.17
N LEU A 131 -1.03 -20.94 -33.33
CA LEU A 131 -2.15 -21.84 -33.62
C LEU A 131 -3.27 -21.16 -34.42
N PHE A 132 -3.58 -19.90 -34.10
CA PHE A 132 -4.76 -19.20 -34.62
C PHE A 132 -4.42 -17.93 -35.41
N GLY A 133 -3.17 -17.48 -35.43
CA GLY A 133 -2.71 -16.28 -36.15
C GLY A 133 -2.36 -16.49 -37.63
N ILE A 134 -2.74 -17.62 -38.23
CA ILE A 134 -2.43 -17.94 -39.64
C ILE A 134 -3.14 -16.96 -40.58
N VAL A 135 -2.42 -16.34 -41.52
CA VAL A 135 -2.93 -15.23 -42.36
C VAL A 135 -4.11 -15.60 -43.27
N GLU A 136 -4.21 -16.85 -43.74
CA GLU A 136 -5.23 -17.25 -44.72
C GLU A 136 -6.58 -17.68 -44.10
N ASN A 137 -6.60 -18.21 -42.87
CA ASN A 137 -7.83 -18.73 -42.22
C ASN A 137 -7.91 -18.44 -40.71
N GLY A 138 -6.90 -17.77 -40.16
CA GLY A 138 -6.77 -17.46 -38.74
C GLY A 138 -7.57 -16.24 -38.31
N ASP A 139 -7.67 -16.08 -37.01
CA ASP A 139 -8.36 -14.98 -36.37
C ASP A 139 -7.39 -13.85 -36.04
N LEU A 140 -7.13 -13.00 -37.04
CA LEU A 140 -6.19 -11.88 -36.93
C LEU A 140 -6.66 -10.79 -35.94
N ASN A 141 -7.96 -10.74 -35.64
CA ASN A 141 -8.53 -9.75 -34.72
C ASN A 141 -8.19 -10.05 -33.25
N ASN A 142 -7.88 -11.31 -32.92
CA ASN A 142 -7.54 -11.76 -31.58
C ASN A 142 -6.09 -12.31 -31.52
N TRP A 143 -5.59 -12.87 -32.62
CA TRP A 143 -4.31 -13.57 -32.68
C TRP A 143 -3.36 -13.03 -33.75
N GLY A 144 -3.62 -11.84 -34.31
CA GLY A 144 -2.81 -11.26 -35.38
C GLY A 144 -1.54 -10.53 -34.92
N SER A 145 -1.45 -10.16 -33.64
CA SER A 145 -0.25 -9.57 -33.05
C SER A 145 -0.14 -9.95 -31.58
N LEU A 146 1.09 -9.91 -31.03
CA LEU A 146 1.34 -10.28 -29.65
C LEU A 146 0.50 -9.42 -28.69
N GLU A 147 0.39 -8.11 -28.91
CA GLU A 147 -0.38 -7.18 -28.08
C GLU A 147 -1.87 -7.53 -28.04
N VAL A 148 -2.44 -7.82 -29.20
CA VAL A 148 -3.85 -8.20 -29.34
C VAL A 148 -4.10 -9.56 -28.69
N SER A 149 -3.18 -10.52 -28.84
CA SER A 149 -3.25 -11.82 -28.15
C SER A 149 -3.17 -11.70 -26.63
N PHE A 150 -2.34 -10.78 -26.13
CA PHE A 150 -2.29 -10.44 -24.71
C PHE A 150 -3.63 -9.92 -24.20
N PHE A 151 -4.28 -9.03 -24.97
CA PHE A 151 -5.60 -8.50 -24.63
C PHE A 151 -6.66 -9.61 -24.61
N THR A 152 -6.70 -10.46 -25.65
CA THR A 152 -7.61 -11.61 -25.70
C THR A 152 -7.39 -12.56 -24.51
N LEU A 153 -6.13 -12.87 -24.17
CA LEU A 153 -5.80 -13.74 -23.03
C LEU A 153 -6.13 -13.08 -21.69
N PHE A 154 -6.01 -11.76 -21.57
CA PHE A 154 -6.46 -11.04 -20.39
C PHE A 154 -7.97 -11.19 -20.18
N SER A 155 -8.78 -11.01 -21.24
CA SER A 155 -10.23 -11.26 -21.19
C SER A 155 -10.55 -12.72 -20.85
N LEU A 156 -9.82 -13.68 -21.41
CA LEU A 156 -9.96 -15.10 -21.06
C LEU A 156 -9.59 -15.39 -19.60
N ALA A 157 -8.58 -14.72 -19.05
CA ALA A 157 -8.13 -14.90 -17.67
C ALA A 157 -9.19 -14.39 -16.67
N THR A 158 -9.92 -13.35 -17.03
CA THR A 158 -11.09 -12.86 -16.28
C THR A 158 -12.37 -13.64 -16.59
N VAL A 159 -12.30 -14.64 -17.47
CA VAL A 159 -13.45 -15.44 -17.94
C VAL A 159 -14.54 -14.54 -18.55
N ASP A 160 -14.12 -13.46 -19.20
CA ASP A 160 -15.01 -12.50 -19.87
C ASP A 160 -15.01 -12.72 -21.39
N GLY A 161 -16.20 -12.74 -21.99
CA GLY A 161 -16.37 -12.91 -23.44
C GLY A 161 -15.85 -14.24 -24.04
N TRP A 162 -15.41 -15.20 -23.21
CA TRP A 162 -14.74 -16.42 -23.68
C TRP A 162 -15.62 -17.31 -24.56
N THR A 163 -16.94 -17.33 -24.34
CA THR A 163 -17.89 -18.12 -25.14
C THR A 163 -17.97 -17.61 -26.58
N ASN A 164 -18.00 -16.28 -26.74
CA ASN A 164 -18.06 -15.64 -28.06
C ASN A 164 -16.75 -15.87 -28.82
N LEU A 165 -15.61 -15.76 -28.14
CA LEU A 165 -14.31 -16.09 -28.73
C LEU A 165 -14.24 -17.57 -29.15
N GLN A 166 -14.71 -18.48 -28.29
CA GLN A 166 -14.71 -19.91 -28.59
C GLN A 166 -15.64 -20.25 -29.76
N GLU A 167 -16.81 -19.61 -29.85
CA GLU A 167 -17.73 -19.76 -30.98
C GLU A 167 -17.08 -19.33 -32.30
N GLN A 168 -16.36 -18.20 -32.30
CA GLN A 168 -15.62 -17.73 -33.48
C GLN A 168 -14.51 -18.70 -33.90
N LEU A 169 -13.81 -19.31 -32.95
CA LEU A 169 -12.78 -20.31 -33.22
C LEU A 169 -13.38 -21.64 -33.70
N ASP A 170 -14.55 -22.02 -33.18
CA ASP A 170 -15.29 -23.23 -33.56
C ASP A 170 -15.84 -23.10 -34.99
N MET A 171 -16.37 -21.94 -35.39
CA MET A 171 -16.81 -21.68 -36.76
C MET A 171 -15.69 -21.85 -37.79
N ARG A 172 -14.43 -21.63 -37.38
CA ARG A 172 -13.23 -21.80 -38.21
C ARG A 172 -12.69 -23.24 -38.21
N ASN A 173 -13.36 -24.18 -37.55
CA ASN A 173 -13.02 -25.60 -37.45
C ASN A 173 -11.64 -25.89 -36.81
N PHE A 174 -11.16 -25.02 -35.91
CA PHE A 174 -9.93 -25.30 -35.16
C PHE A 174 -10.19 -26.34 -34.06
N THR A 175 -9.83 -27.61 -34.29
CA THR A 175 -10.07 -28.70 -33.32
C THR A 175 -9.35 -28.49 -31.98
N LEU A 176 -8.19 -27.84 -31.98
CA LEU A 176 -7.40 -27.57 -30.77
C LEU A 176 -7.89 -26.33 -29.98
N SER A 177 -8.83 -25.54 -30.52
CA SER A 177 -9.28 -24.29 -29.89
C SER A 177 -9.93 -24.54 -28.53
N ARG A 178 -10.84 -25.53 -28.43
CA ARG A 178 -11.56 -25.86 -27.19
C ARG A 178 -10.60 -26.27 -26.08
N VAL A 179 -9.63 -27.13 -26.41
CA VAL A 179 -8.63 -27.61 -25.46
C VAL A 179 -7.75 -26.45 -25.00
N PHE A 180 -7.30 -25.60 -25.93
CA PHE A 180 -6.50 -24.41 -25.63
C PHE A 180 -7.23 -23.45 -24.68
N THR A 181 -8.46 -23.05 -25.02
CA THR A 181 -9.26 -22.10 -24.23
C THR A 181 -9.60 -22.65 -22.85
N ILE A 182 -10.08 -23.89 -22.77
CA ILE A 182 -10.43 -24.53 -21.49
C ILE A 182 -9.18 -24.70 -20.61
N ALA A 183 -8.07 -25.17 -21.18
CA ALA A 183 -6.83 -25.34 -20.44
C ALA A 183 -6.32 -24.01 -19.87
N PHE A 184 -6.33 -22.95 -20.68
CA PHE A 184 -5.94 -21.62 -20.24
C PHE A 184 -6.83 -21.09 -19.11
N ILE A 185 -8.16 -21.16 -19.27
CA ILE A 185 -9.10 -20.71 -18.24
C ILE A 185 -8.89 -21.48 -16.93
N LEU A 186 -8.70 -22.81 -16.98
CA LEU A 186 -8.45 -23.62 -15.80
C LEU A 186 -7.12 -23.24 -15.13
N LEU A 187 -6.04 -23.08 -15.89
CA LEU A 187 -4.73 -22.66 -15.37
C LEU A 187 -4.77 -21.27 -14.76
N ALA A 188 -5.37 -20.30 -15.45
CA ALA A 188 -5.52 -18.92 -14.96
C ALA A 188 -6.39 -18.88 -13.69
N SER A 189 -7.53 -19.59 -13.68
CA SER A 189 -8.41 -19.70 -12.51
C SER A 189 -7.71 -20.36 -11.32
N PHE A 190 -6.89 -21.38 -11.56
CA PHE A 190 -6.08 -22.00 -10.52
C PHE A 190 -5.06 -21.03 -9.93
N ILE A 191 -4.38 -20.24 -10.76
CA ILE A 191 -3.47 -19.18 -10.29
C ILE A 191 -4.23 -18.14 -9.46
N PHE A 192 -5.40 -17.69 -9.90
CA PHE A 192 -6.24 -16.76 -9.14
C PHE A 192 -6.71 -17.34 -7.81
N LEU A 193 -7.11 -18.62 -7.77
CA LEU A 193 -7.48 -19.29 -6.53
C LEU A 193 -6.29 -19.35 -5.56
N ASN A 194 -5.10 -19.69 -6.07
CA ASN A 194 -3.89 -19.73 -5.27
C ASN A 194 -3.48 -18.34 -4.76
N MET A 195 -3.71 -17.28 -5.55
CA MET A 195 -3.56 -15.89 -5.10
C MET A 195 -4.49 -15.61 -3.92
N PHE A 196 -5.78 -15.95 -4.05
CA PHE A 196 -6.77 -15.72 -3.01
C PHE A 196 -6.42 -16.47 -1.72
N VAL A 197 -6.06 -17.76 -1.83
CA VAL A 197 -5.61 -18.57 -0.69
C VAL A 197 -4.36 -17.97 -0.05
N GLY A 198 -3.37 -17.55 -0.85
CA GLY A 198 -2.15 -16.93 -0.35
C GLY A 198 -2.40 -15.63 0.42
N VAL A 199 -3.24 -14.74 -0.12
CA VAL A 199 -3.64 -13.48 0.53
C VAL A 199 -4.43 -13.74 1.81
N MET A 200 -5.37 -14.69 1.78
CA MET A 200 -6.16 -15.11 2.96
C MET A 200 -5.26 -15.66 4.08
N ILE A 201 -4.28 -16.50 3.73
CA ILE A 201 -3.32 -17.04 4.70
C ILE A 201 -2.46 -15.92 5.27
N MET A 202 -1.92 -15.03 4.45
CA MET A 202 -1.10 -13.91 4.93
C MET A 202 -1.87 -13.02 5.91
N HIS A 203 -3.11 -12.65 5.58
CA HIS A 203 -3.96 -11.87 6.48
C HIS A 203 -4.31 -12.61 7.77
N THR A 204 -4.56 -13.92 7.68
CA THR A 204 -4.87 -14.76 8.85
C THR A 204 -3.65 -14.91 9.74
N GLU A 205 -2.47 -15.15 9.17
CA GLU A 205 -1.20 -15.27 9.88
C GLU A 205 -0.82 -13.95 10.56
N ASP A 206 -0.98 -12.82 9.88
CA ASP A 206 -0.74 -11.49 10.47
C ASP A 206 -1.71 -11.21 11.63
N SER A 207 -2.98 -11.61 11.50
CA SER A 207 -3.99 -11.49 12.56
C SER A 207 -3.66 -12.35 13.76
N ILE A 208 -3.24 -13.60 13.54
CA ILE A 208 -2.79 -14.53 14.60
C ILE A 208 -1.56 -13.96 15.31
N LYS A 209 -0.54 -13.52 14.56
CA LYS A 209 0.68 -12.91 15.14
C LYS A 209 0.40 -11.64 15.91
N LYS A 210 -0.59 -10.84 15.48
CA LYS A 210 -1.03 -9.65 16.22
C LYS A 210 -1.68 -10.05 17.55
N PHE A 211 -2.61 -11.01 17.51
CA PHE A 211 -3.28 -11.52 18.70
C PHE A 211 -2.30 -12.16 19.70
N GLU A 212 -1.34 -12.96 19.23
CA GLU A 212 -0.30 -13.54 20.09
C GLU A 212 0.54 -12.46 20.77
N ARG A 213 0.91 -11.39 20.06
CA ARG A 213 1.62 -10.25 20.65
C ARG A 213 0.79 -9.55 21.72
N GLU A 214 -0.48 -9.28 21.46
CA GLU A 214 -1.39 -8.66 22.44
C GLU A 214 -1.51 -9.53 23.69
N LEU A 215 -1.67 -10.84 23.53
CA LEU A 215 -1.78 -11.79 24.63
C LEU A 215 -0.47 -11.93 25.43
N MET A 216 0.69 -11.93 24.76
CA MET A 216 1.99 -11.88 25.44
C MET A 216 2.18 -10.57 26.22
N LEU A 217 1.72 -9.45 25.66
CA LEU A 217 1.78 -8.16 26.33
C LEU A 217 0.91 -8.15 27.59
N GLU A 218 -0.31 -8.68 27.52
CA GLU A 218 -1.24 -8.81 28.63
C GLU A 218 -0.66 -9.68 29.76
N ARG A 219 -0.16 -10.88 29.42
CA ARG A 219 0.49 -11.78 30.41
C ARG A 219 1.67 -11.11 31.11
N GLN A 220 2.49 -10.36 30.36
CA GLN A 220 3.61 -9.64 30.94
C GLN A 220 3.15 -8.53 31.90
N VAL A 221 2.02 -7.87 31.63
CA VAL A 221 1.42 -6.89 32.54
C VAL A 221 0.91 -7.57 33.81
N THR A 222 0.15 -8.67 33.70
CA THR A 222 -0.33 -9.41 34.88
C THR A 222 0.80 -9.91 35.76
N LEU A 223 1.87 -10.46 35.15
CA LEU A 223 3.05 -10.92 35.89
C LEU A 223 3.77 -9.75 36.59
N MET A 224 3.80 -8.57 35.97
CA MET A 224 4.37 -7.38 36.61
C MET A 224 3.52 -6.92 37.80
N GLU A 225 2.19 -6.94 37.68
CA GLU A 225 1.28 -6.63 38.79
C GLU A 225 1.44 -7.61 39.95
N GLU A 226 1.49 -8.91 39.68
CA GLU A 226 1.72 -9.94 40.70
C GLU A 226 3.08 -9.77 41.39
N LYS A 227 4.15 -9.52 40.63
CA LYS A 227 5.47 -9.23 41.19
C LYS A 227 5.46 -7.99 42.08
N GLN A 228 4.79 -6.92 41.65
CA GLN A 228 4.65 -5.71 42.47
C GLN A 228 3.93 -5.98 43.79
N VAL A 229 2.88 -6.81 43.79
CA VAL A 229 2.15 -7.19 45.02
C VAL A 229 3.04 -8.02 45.95
N ILE A 230 3.79 -8.99 45.42
CA ILE A 230 4.69 -9.83 46.23
C ILE A 230 5.82 -9.00 46.85
N LEU A 231 6.44 -8.12 46.07
CA LEU A 231 7.50 -7.21 46.54
C LEU A 231 7.01 -6.32 47.69
N LYS A 232 5.80 -5.75 47.58
CA LYS A 232 5.20 -4.95 48.66
C LYS A 232 4.98 -5.78 49.94
N ARG A 233 4.53 -7.03 49.83
CA ARG A 233 4.37 -7.92 50.99
C ARG A 233 5.70 -8.24 51.66
N GLN A 234 6.74 -8.51 50.86
CA GLN A 234 8.09 -8.74 51.40
C GLN A 234 8.61 -7.51 52.15
N GLN A 235 8.39 -6.32 51.61
CA GLN A 235 8.74 -5.06 52.27
C GLN A 235 8.03 -4.93 53.65
N GLU A 236 6.72 -5.20 53.73
CA GLU A 236 5.97 -5.14 54.99
C GLU A 236 6.39 -6.19 56.03
N GLU A 237 6.78 -7.40 55.60
CA GLU A 237 7.28 -8.44 56.49
C GLU A 237 8.65 -8.08 57.07
N VAL A 238 9.56 -7.58 56.24
CA VAL A 238 10.88 -7.09 56.68
C VAL A 238 10.72 -5.95 57.69
N ASP A 239 9.83 -4.99 57.42
CA ASP A 239 9.49 -3.89 58.34
C ASP A 239 8.92 -4.38 59.68
N ARG A 240 8.10 -5.44 59.65
CA ARG A 240 7.53 -6.06 60.86
C ARG A 240 8.59 -6.76 61.70
N LEU A 241 9.42 -7.60 61.06
CA LEU A 241 10.49 -8.36 61.74
C LEU A 241 11.49 -7.42 62.42
N MET A 242 11.80 -6.29 61.79
CA MET A 242 12.67 -5.27 62.40
C MET A 242 12.05 -4.65 63.66
N LYS A 243 10.74 -4.42 63.69
CA LYS A 243 10.04 -3.88 64.87
C LYS A 243 9.91 -4.87 66.03
N THR A 244 9.89 -6.17 65.75
CA THR A 244 9.74 -7.24 66.77
C THR A 244 11.08 -7.65 67.40
N GLN A 245 12.21 -7.16 66.88
CA GLN A 245 13.53 -7.52 67.39
C GLN A 245 13.75 -7.02 68.85
N VAL A 246 14.08 -7.94 69.74
CA VAL A 246 14.43 -7.70 71.18
C VAL A 246 15.73 -6.88 71.28
N PRO A 247 15.95 -6.03 72.31
CA PRO A 247 17.11 -5.14 72.36
C PRO A 247 18.43 -5.94 72.31
N SER A 248 19.12 -5.85 71.19
CA SER A 248 20.46 -6.40 70.98
C SER A 248 21.52 -5.34 71.33
N PRO A 249 22.76 -5.74 71.67
CA PRO A 249 23.84 -4.78 71.98
C PRO A 249 23.99 -3.74 70.85
N PRO A 250 24.30 -2.47 71.16
CA PRO A 250 24.15 -1.33 70.25
C PRO A 250 24.95 -1.42 68.94
N VAL A 251 26.00 -2.24 68.91
CA VAL A 251 26.79 -2.51 67.69
C VAL A 251 26.04 -3.42 66.71
N VAL A 252 25.25 -4.37 67.22
CA VAL A 252 24.46 -5.32 66.41
C VAL A 252 23.22 -4.64 65.85
N SER A 253 22.55 -3.79 66.63
CA SER A 253 21.38 -3.02 66.16
C SER A 253 21.73 -2.05 65.02
N PHE A 254 22.91 -1.41 65.09
CA PHE A 254 23.36 -0.49 64.04
C PHE A 254 23.60 -1.23 62.71
N ARG A 255 24.25 -2.40 62.75
CA ARG A 255 24.54 -3.22 61.56
C ARG A 255 23.28 -3.84 60.95
N LEU A 256 22.30 -4.19 61.77
CA LEU A 256 20.97 -4.62 61.30
C LEU A 256 20.19 -3.50 60.63
N GLN A 257 20.27 -2.28 61.16
CA GLN A 257 19.62 -1.11 60.57
C GLN A 257 20.23 -0.75 59.22
N GLU A 258 21.56 -0.81 59.11
CA GLU A 258 22.30 -0.59 57.86
C GLU A 258 21.90 -1.63 56.79
N LEU A 259 21.87 -2.91 57.16
CA LEU A 259 21.45 -4.00 56.27
C LEU A 259 19.97 -3.89 55.85
N TYR A 260 19.09 -3.45 56.76
CA TYR A 260 17.69 -3.19 56.45
C TYR A 260 17.54 -2.09 55.39
N TYR A 261 18.21 -0.94 55.57
CA TYR A 261 18.15 0.13 54.58
C TYR A 261 18.71 -0.30 53.23
N GLU A 262 19.76 -1.13 53.19
CA GLU A 262 20.27 -1.71 51.95
C GLU A 262 19.23 -2.64 51.28
N ILE A 263 18.60 -3.55 52.03
CA ILE A 263 17.59 -4.48 51.49
C ILE A 263 16.38 -3.72 50.94
N VAL A 264 15.87 -2.76 51.70
CA VAL A 264 14.73 -1.92 51.28
C VAL A 264 15.09 -1.08 50.07
N ASN A 265 16.28 -0.49 50.02
CA ASN A 265 16.75 0.29 48.88
C ASN A 265 16.88 -0.58 47.61
N VAL A 266 17.40 -1.80 47.73
CA VAL A 266 17.47 -2.75 46.60
C VAL A 266 16.08 -3.18 46.13
N LEU A 267 15.15 -3.48 47.04
CA LEU A 267 13.76 -3.81 46.69
C LEU A 267 13.04 -2.62 46.02
N CYS A 268 13.31 -1.39 46.46
CA CYS A 268 12.76 -0.17 45.89
C CYS A 268 13.34 0.11 44.49
N LEU A 269 14.66 -0.08 44.31
CA LEU A 269 15.30 -0.01 42.99
C LEU A 269 14.75 -1.07 42.03
N MET A 270 14.51 -2.30 42.50
CA MET A 270 13.87 -3.35 41.69
C MET A 270 12.40 -3.04 41.34
N LEU A 271 11.70 -2.23 42.16
CA LEU A 271 10.37 -1.71 41.85
C LEU A 271 10.41 -0.55 40.84
N GLU A 272 11.47 0.26 40.85
CA GLU A 272 11.71 1.38 39.91
C GLU A 272 12.21 0.87 38.53
N ASP A 273 13.00 -0.21 38.52
CA ASP A 273 13.52 -0.90 37.31
C ASP A 273 12.47 -1.79 36.60
N LEU A 274 11.28 -1.98 37.19
CA LEU A 274 10.15 -2.53 36.44
C LEU A 274 9.82 -1.58 35.29
N PRO A 275 9.93 -2.02 34.03
CA PRO A 275 10.11 -1.10 32.92
C PRO A 275 8.87 -0.22 32.72
N LYS A 276 9.01 1.07 33.03
CA LYS A 276 8.15 2.16 32.51
C LYS A 276 8.19 2.25 30.96
N GLU A 277 9.04 1.45 30.31
CA GLU A 277 9.26 1.39 28.86
C GLU A 277 8.00 1.03 28.05
N LYS A 278 7.02 0.34 28.65
CA LYS A 278 5.80 -0.06 27.92
C LYS A 278 4.81 1.08 27.66
N SER A 279 4.78 2.11 28.49
CA SER A 279 3.83 3.23 28.32
C SER A 279 4.16 4.04 27.05
N GLN A 280 5.45 4.18 26.71
CA GLN A 280 5.90 4.83 25.47
C GLN A 280 5.75 3.95 24.22
N SER A 281 5.80 2.62 24.35
CA SER A 281 5.51 1.71 23.22
C SER A 281 4.02 1.59 22.91
N LEU A 282 3.15 1.71 23.92
CA LEU A 282 1.69 1.78 23.76
C LEU A 282 1.27 3.06 23.04
N GLN A 283 1.85 4.21 23.42
CA GLN A 283 1.59 5.49 22.73
C GLN A 283 2.07 5.50 21.27
N ARG A 284 3.19 4.82 20.95
CA ARG A 284 3.68 4.70 19.56
C ARG A 284 2.89 3.72 18.69
N LEU A 285 2.07 2.84 19.27
CA LEU A 285 1.21 1.90 18.54
C LEU A 285 -0.20 2.45 18.30
N GLU A 286 -0.65 3.45 19.07
CA GLU A 286 -1.90 4.18 18.80
C GLU A 286 -1.73 5.27 17.73
N GLU A 287 -0.50 5.71 17.44
CA GLU A 287 -0.20 6.79 16.46
C GLU A 287 0.17 6.32 15.03
N LYS A 288 0.22 5.01 14.74
CA LYS A 288 0.55 4.47 13.40
C LYS A 288 -0.56 3.60 12.83
#